data_AF-A0AAV1TDH9-F1
#
_entry.id   AF-A0AAV1TDH9-F1
#
_cell.length_a   1.000
_cell.length_b   1.000
_cell.length_c   1.000
_cell.angle_alpha   90.00
_cell.angle_beta   90.00
_cell.angle_gamma   90.00
#
_symmetry.space_group_name_H-M   'P 1'
#
loop_
_entity.id
_entity.type
_entity.pdbx_description
1 polymer ?
#
loop_
_entity_poly.entity_id
_entity_poly.type
_entity_poly.pdbx_seq_one_letter_code
_entity_poly.pdbx_strand_id
1 'polypeptide(L)'
;MNMDVEDDSFHVIREGYSYLSISEWEVLGRMSVLMGEPAISGMLESLSRDQHHAAIEKFLLGELAVKRQKIALLQQRGSHQSMGGPMHIHRPETLKIDISRYKGTDEGSLLRWFVELDDAIRVRHIEADEMQVTFALSNLTGRAKTWVLGLKLHDPNVFELLEILKHRLKETFEPPRAESRARSALLRLKQGKRDVHAYAQHLRCLASSVTENNVDEHTLINVFIYGLMDGPVKTYMFQEDFHTLERATAYARQEDFSLRQS
;
A
#
# COMPACT_ATOMS: atom_id res chain seq x y z
N MET A 1 33.01 -20.51 -30.00
CA MET A 1 31.93 -20.43 -31.00
C MET A 1 30.92 -21.51 -30.64
N ASN A 2 30.01 -21.20 -29.73
CA ASN A 2 28.83 -22.03 -29.52
C ASN A 2 27.76 -21.40 -30.39
N MET A 3 27.41 -22.07 -31.49
CA MET A 3 26.27 -21.72 -32.31
C MET A 3 25.02 -22.07 -31.51
N ASP A 4 24.22 -21.04 -31.26
CA ASP A 4 22.80 -21.15 -30.96
C ASP A 4 22.16 -22.06 -32.02
N VAL A 5 21.73 -23.25 -31.60
CA VAL A 5 20.71 -24.00 -32.33
C VAL A 5 19.40 -23.37 -31.88
N GLU A 6 19.08 -22.23 -32.51
CA GLU A 6 17.73 -21.69 -32.44
C GLU A 6 16.76 -22.74 -32.96
N ASP A 7 15.63 -22.78 -32.27
CA ASP A 7 14.45 -23.60 -32.45
C ASP A 7 13.77 -23.34 -33.81
N ASP A 8 14.45 -23.74 -34.89
CA ASP A 8 14.02 -23.56 -36.28
C ASP A 8 12.84 -24.49 -36.64
N SER A 9 12.47 -25.40 -35.73
CA SER A 9 11.36 -26.34 -35.93
C SER A 9 9.99 -25.65 -35.82
N PHE A 10 9.82 -24.68 -34.93
CA PHE A 10 8.55 -23.97 -34.75
C PHE A 10 8.23 -22.98 -35.88
N HIS A 11 9.24 -22.41 -36.51
CA HIS A 11 9.05 -21.46 -37.61
C HIS A 11 8.60 -22.15 -38.90
N VAL A 12 9.13 -23.34 -39.21
CA VAL A 12 8.79 -24.11 -40.42
C VAL A 12 7.38 -24.70 -40.37
N ILE A 13 6.89 -25.11 -39.19
CA ILE A 13 5.52 -25.64 -39.04
C ILE A 13 4.47 -24.53 -39.22
N ARG A 14 4.80 -23.28 -38.85
CA ARG A 14 3.86 -22.14 -38.88
C ARG A 14 3.45 -21.73 -40.30
N GLU A 15 4.32 -21.92 -41.29
CA GLU A 15 4.03 -21.58 -42.69
C GLU A 15 2.98 -22.52 -43.33
N GLY A 16 2.86 -23.76 -42.87
CA GLY A 16 1.89 -24.75 -43.36
C GLY A 16 0.45 -24.56 -42.86
N TYR A 17 0.25 -23.76 -41.81
CA TYR A 17 -1.05 -23.54 -41.15
C TYR A 17 -1.40 -22.05 -41.04
N SER A 18 -1.23 -21.30 -42.12
CA SER A 18 -1.51 -19.86 -42.22
C SER A 18 -2.97 -19.44 -41.95
N TYR A 19 -3.89 -20.41 -41.85
CA TYR A 19 -5.29 -20.19 -41.50
C TYR A 19 -5.55 -20.15 -39.97
N LEU A 20 -4.56 -20.51 -39.15
CA LEU A 20 -4.63 -20.39 -37.69
C LEU A 20 -4.16 -19.00 -37.26
N SER A 21 -4.97 -18.33 -36.45
CA SER A 21 -4.65 -17.02 -35.89
C SER A 21 -3.54 -17.09 -34.84
N ILE A 22 -2.92 -15.95 -34.53
CA ILE A 22 -1.85 -15.85 -33.52
C ILE A 22 -2.33 -16.37 -32.15
N SER A 23 -3.57 -16.07 -31.76
CA SER A 23 -4.18 -16.55 -30.52
C SER A 23 -4.42 -18.06 -30.50
N GLU A 24 -4.68 -18.68 -31.64
CA GLU A 24 -4.85 -20.14 -31.73
C GLU A 24 -3.52 -20.88 -31.64
N TRP A 25 -2.46 -20.27 -32.18
CA TRP A 25 -1.08 -20.74 -32.00
C TRP A 25 -0.64 -20.69 -30.53
N GLU A 26 -1.01 -19.65 -29.80
CA GLU A 26 -0.75 -19.57 -28.35
C GLU A 26 -1.49 -20.67 -27.58
N VAL A 27 -2.71 -21.03 -28.01
CA VAL A 27 -3.47 -22.15 -27.42
C VAL A 27 -2.78 -23.47 -27.71
N LEU A 28 -2.33 -23.71 -28.94
CA LEU A 28 -1.59 -24.92 -29.30
C LEU A 28 -0.28 -25.04 -28.51
N GLY A 29 0.42 -23.93 -28.26
CA GLY A 29 1.58 -23.91 -27.37
C GLY A 29 1.23 -24.36 -25.95
N ARG A 30 0.12 -23.88 -25.38
CA ARG A 30 -0.37 -24.33 -24.06
C ARG A 30 -0.85 -25.78 -24.07
N MET A 31 -1.47 -26.24 -25.16
CA MET A 31 -1.87 -27.64 -25.35
C MET A 31 -0.65 -28.56 -25.42
N SER A 32 0.43 -28.15 -26.10
CA SER A 32 1.69 -28.89 -26.19
C SER A 32 2.32 -29.11 -24.81
N VAL A 33 2.29 -28.09 -23.94
CA VAL A 33 2.79 -28.22 -22.56
C VAL A 33 1.99 -29.23 -21.75
N LEU A 34 0.69 -29.43 -22.05
CA LEU A 34 -0.19 -30.35 -21.31
C LEU A 34 -0.21 -31.78 -21.89
N MET A 35 -0.17 -31.91 -23.21
CA MET A 35 -0.39 -33.20 -23.92
C MET A 35 0.87 -33.72 -24.63
N GLY A 36 1.92 -32.91 -24.72
CA GLY A 36 3.16 -33.21 -25.44
C GLY A 36 3.10 -32.81 -26.92
N GLU A 37 4.24 -32.31 -27.41
CA GLU A 37 4.46 -31.94 -28.81
C GLU A 37 4.08 -33.03 -29.84
N PRO A 38 4.43 -34.33 -29.68
CA PRO A 38 4.06 -35.35 -30.66
C PRO A 38 2.55 -35.59 -30.76
N ALA A 39 1.79 -35.32 -29.69
CA ALA A 39 0.34 -35.41 -29.73
C ALA A 39 -0.29 -34.25 -30.52
N ILE A 40 0.32 -33.06 -30.49
CA ILE A 40 -0.13 -31.89 -31.26
C ILE A 40 0.23 -32.05 -32.73
N SER A 41 1.44 -32.54 -33.06
CA SER A 41 1.82 -32.81 -34.45
C SER A 41 0.93 -33.90 -35.07
N GLY A 42 0.69 -35.00 -34.34
CA GLY A 42 -0.26 -36.04 -34.80
C GLY A 42 -1.70 -35.53 -34.92
N MET A 43 -2.12 -34.58 -34.07
CA MET A 43 -3.41 -33.92 -34.19
C MET A 43 -3.48 -33.07 -35.46
N LEU A 44 -2.46 -32.25 -35.73
CA LEU A 44 -2.41 -31.37 -36.90
C LEU A 44 -2.28 -32.12 -38.23
N GLU A 45 -1.64 -33.29 -38.24
CA GLU A 45 -1.48 -34.15 -39.41
C GLU A 45 -2.73 -34.99 -39.73
N SER A 46 -3.55 -35.31 -38.72
CA SER A 46 -4.69 -36.22 -38.86
C SER A 46 -6.06 -35.54 -38.98
N LEU A 47 -6.18 -34.30 -38.51
CA LEU A 47 -7.45 -33.58 -38.48
C LEU A 47 -7.59 -32.62 -39.67
N SER A 48 -8.83 -32.36 -40.05
CA SER A 48 -9.15 -31.36 -41.07
C SER A 48 -9.11 -29.95 -40.49
N ARG A 49 -8.99 -28.94 -41.36
CA ARG A 49 -8.94 -27.52 -41.00
C ARG A 49 -10.03 -27.09 -40.00
N ASP A 50 -11.28 -27.48 -40.23
CA ASP A 50 -12.40 -27.12 -39.35
C ASP A 50 -12.34 -27.84 -37.99
N GLN A 51 -11.74 -29.03 -37.97
CA GLN A 51 -11.54 -29.79 -36.75
C GLN A 51 -10.38 -29.25 -35.90
N HIS A 52 -9.41 -28.53 -36.51
CA HIS A 52 -8.38 -27.82 -35.75
C HIS A 52 -9.00 -26.71 -34.89
N HIS A 53 -9.85 -25.87 -35.48
CA HIS A 53 -10.56 -24.83 -34.75
C HIS A 53 -11.46 -25.43 -33.64
N ALA A 54 -12.18 -26.51 -33.95
CA ALA A 54 -13.03 -27.19 -32.96
C ALA A 54 -12.23 -27.81 -31.79
N ALA A 55 -11.05 -28.37 -32.05
CA ALA A 55 -10.18 -28.93 -31.01
C ALA A 55 -9.64 -27.82 -30.08
N ILE A 56 -9.21 -26.70 -30.67
CA ILE A 56 -8.72 -25.52 -29.95
C ILE A 56 -9.84 -24.89 -29.11
N GLU A 57 -11.04 -24.74 -29.66
CA GLU A 57 -12.20 -24.21 -28.94
C GLU A 57 -12.60 -25.13 -27.78
N LYS A 58 -12.61 -26.45 -28.00
CA LYS A 58 -12.89 -27.43 -26.94
C LYS A 58 -11.88 -27.35 -25.79
N PHE A 59 -10.60 -27.13 -26.11
CA PHE A 59 -9.57 -26.91 -25.10
C PHE A 59 -9.79 -25.63 -24.31
N LEU A 60 -10.08 -24.51 -24.99
CA LEU A 60 -10.41 -23.23 -24.35
C LEU A 60 -11.65 -23.33 -23.43
N LEU A 61 -12.69 -24.03 -23.86
CA LEU A 61 -13.89 -24.29 -23.04
C LEU A 61 -13.55 -25.12 -21.79
N GLY A 62 -12.64 -26.09 -21.91
CA GLY A 62 -12.11 -26.84 -20.77
C GLY A 62 -11.36 -25.96 -19.78
N GLU A 63 -10.46 -25.10 -20.25
CA GLU A 63 -9.75 -24.13 -19.41
C GLU A 63 -10.71 -23.18 -18.68
N LEU A 64 -11.72 -22.69 -19.38
CA LEU A 64 -12.75 -21.82 -18.81
C LEU A 64 -13.60 -22.55 -17.76
N ALA A 65 -13.94 -23.82 -17.99
CA ALA A 65 -14.66 -24.64 -17.03
C ALA A 65 -13.85 -24.86 -15.75
N VAL A 66 -12.56 -25.18 -15.86
CA VAL A 66 -11.66 -25.34 -14.71
C VAL A 66 -11.50 -24.01 -13.94
N LYS A 67 -11.32 -22.89 -14.66
CA LYS A 67 -11.23 -21.55 -14.05
C LYS A 67 -12.54 -21.17 -13.33
N ARG A 68 -13.71 -21.47 -13.93
CA ARG A 68 -15.03 -21.26 -13.31
C ARG A 68 -15.24 -22.15 -12.07
N GLN A 69 -14.86 -23.42 -12.13
CA GLN A 69 -14.94 -24.34 -10.99
C GLN A 69 -14.08 -23.84 -9.82
N LYS A 70 -12.87 -23.34 -10.09
CA LYS A 70 -11.99 -22.76 -9.07
C LYS A 70 -12.59 -21.50 -8.43
N ILE A 71 -13.24 -20.66 -9.22
CA ILE A 71 -13.97 -19.48 -8.72
C ILE A 71 -15.16 -19.89 -7.85
N ALA A 72 -15.94 -20.90 -8.26
CA ALA A 72 -17.06 -21.42 -7.49
C ALA A 72 -16.62 -22.02 -6.15
N LEU A 73 -15.51 -22.76 -6.12
CA LEU A 73 -14.91 -23.29 -4.89
C LEU A 73 -14.41 -22.18 -3.95
N LEU A 74 -13.83 -21.11 -4.50
CA LEU A 74 -13.42 -19.93 -3.71
C LEU A 74 -14.63 -19.18 -3.13
N GLN A 75 -15.75 -19.10 -3.86
CA GLN A 75 -16.99 -18.50 -3.37
C GLN A 75 -17.69 -19.37 -2.32
N GLN A 76 -17.77 -20.69 -2.50
CA GLN A 76 -18.34 -21.60 -1.48
C GLN A 76 -17.52 -21.60 -0.18
N ARG A 77 -16.19 -21.47 -0.26
CA ARG A 77 -15.33 -21.30 0.93
C ARG A 77 -15.61 -19.99 1.68
N GLY A 78 -16.18 -18.99 1.02
CA GLY A 78 -16.64 -17.73 1.64
C GLY A 78 -18.03 -17.82 2.29
N SER A 79 -18.81 -18.88 2.05
CA SER A 79 -20.21 -18.99 2.49
C SER A 79 -20.45 -20.03 3.60
N HIS A 80 -19.44 -20.81 4.01
CA HIS A 80 -19.54 -21.80 5.10
C HIS A 80 -18.71 -21.41 6.35
N GLN A 81 -18.69 -20.12 6.72
CA GLN A 81 -18.25 -19.68 8.05
C GLN A 81 -19.37 -18.89 8.74
N SER A 82 -20.46 -19.60 9.02
CA SER A 82 -21.35 -19.27 10.12
C SER A 82 -21.71 -20.57 10.81
N MET A 83 -21.42 -20.64 12.12
CA MET A 83 -21.71 -21.70 13.10
C MET A 83 -20.69 -22.86 13.24
N GLY A 84 -19.85 -22.75 14.28
CA GLY A 84 -19.17 -23.88 14.95
C GLY A 84 -17.66 -23.68 15.19
N GLY A 85 -17.25 -23.28 16.39
CA GLY A 85 -15.83 -23.35 16.84
C GLY A 85 -15.56 -24.57 17.74
N PRO A 86 -14.36 -24.73 18.33
CA PRO A 86 -13.04 -24.26 17.92
C PRO A 86 -12.06 -25.45 17.72
N MET A 87 -11.27 -25.45 16.64
CA MET A 87 -9.97 -26.11 16.68
C MET A 87 -8.92 -25.22 16.04
N HIS A 88 -8.03 -24.77 16.91
CA HIS A 88 -6.96 -23.83 16.65
C HIS A 88 -5.94 -24.47 15.69
N ILE A 89 -6.05 -24.15 14.40
CA ILE A 89 -4.87 -24.04 13.55
C ILE A 89 -4.66 -22.55 13.42
N HIS A 90 -3.62 -22.04 14.10
CA HIS A 90 -3.16 -20.66 13.95
C HIS A 90 -2.71 -20.45 12.50
N ARG A 91 -3.67 -20.23 11.59
CA ARG A 91 -3.42 -19.40 10.41
C ARG A 91 -3.16 -18.01 10.98
N PRO A 92 -2.03 -17.33 10.68
CA PRO A 92 -1.86 -15.96 11.09
C PRO A 92 -3.05 -15.18 10.54
N GLU A 93 -3.93 -14.82 11.44
CA GLU A 93 -5.08 -13.97 11.22
C GLU A 93 -4.45 -12.65 10.79
N THR A 94 -4.37 -12.42 9.48
CA THR A 94 -3.86 -11.15 8.97
C THR A 94 -4.87 -10.11 9.42
N LEU A 95 -4.54 -9.43 10.52
CA LEU A 95 -5.25 -8.26 11.00
C LEU A 95 -5.46 -7.38 9.78
N LYS A 96 -6.71 -7.12 9.44
CA LYS A 96 -7.08 -6.29 8.30
C LYS A 96 -6.80 -4.84 8.69
N ILE A 97 -5.51 -4.51 8.78
CA ILE A 97 -5.05 -3.13 8.94
C ILE A 97 -5.46 -2.43 7.66
N ASP A 98 -6.44 -1.54 7.80
CA ASP A 98 -6.88 -0.66 6.73
C ASP A 98 -5.86 0.49 6.69
N ILE A 99 -5.06 0.53 5.63
CA ILE A 99 -4.11 1.61 5.42
C ILE A 99 -4.89 2.78 4.84
N SER A 100 -4.71 3.95 5.43
CA SER A 100 -5.26 5.18 4.85
C SER A 100 -4.71 5.36 3.43
N ARG A 101 -5.58 5.50 2.43
CA ARG A 101 -5.11 5.67 1.04
C ARG A 101 -4.43 7.04 0.88
N TYR A 102 -3.22 7.07 0.34
CA TYR A 102 -2.50 8.31 0.14
C TYR A 102 -2.88 8.96 -1.19
N LYS A 103 -3.37 10.21 -1.15
CA LYS A 103 -3.86 10.94 -2.33
C LYS A 103 -2.81 11.80 -3.03
N GLY A 104 -1.68 12.10 -2.38
CA GLY A 104 -0.71 13.09 -2.88
C GLY A 104 -1.17 14.54 -2.68
N THR A 105 -1.80 14.82 -1.54
CA THR A 105 -2.29 16.16 -1.14
C THR A 105 -1.66 16.59 0.18
N ASP A 106 -1.51 17.90 0.38
CA ASP A 106 -0.85 18.50 1.55
C ASP A 106 -1.56 18.22 2.90
N GLU A 107 -2.81 17.79 2.87
CA GLU A 107 -3.62 17.50 4.07
C GLU A 107 -3.20 16.21 4.79
N GLY A 108 -2.51 15.29 4.11
CA GLY A 108 -2.06 14.01 4.68
C GLY A 108 -0.56 13.98 4.86
N SER A 109 -0.08 13.70 6.08
CA SER A 109 1.35 13.48 6.33
C SER A 109 1.83 12.23 5.60
N LEU A 110 2.65 12.41 4.56
CA LEU A 110 3.28 11.32 3.81
C LEU A 110 4.11 10.43 4.74
N LEU A 111 4.78 11.03 5.73
CA LEU A 111 5.63 10.32 6.69
C LEU A 111 4.79 9.43 7.61
N ARG A 112 3.63 9.91 8.08
CA ARG A 112 2.65 9.08 8.81
C ARG A 112 2.17 7.91 7.96
N TRP A 113 1.91 8.14 6.68
CA TRP A 113 1.48 7.09 5.77
C TRP A 113 2.56 6.00 5.59
N PHE A 114 3.85 6.36 5.55
CA PHE A 114 4.93 5.37 5.52
C PHE A 114 4.96 4.48 6.76
N VAL A 115 4.73 5.05 7.96
CA VAL A 115 4.65 4.26 9.19
C VAL A 115 3.49 3.26 9.13
N GLU A 116 2.31 3.71 8.70
CA GLU A 116 1.13 2.84 8.52
C GLU A 116 1.39 1.73 7.47
N LEU A 117 2.11 2.07 6.39
CA LEU A 117 2.50 1.13 5.34
C LEU A 117 3.49 0.07 5.84
N ASP A 118 4.53 0.48 6.57
CA ASP A 118 5.55 -0.42 7.11
C ASP A 118 4.97 -1.38 8.15
N ASP A 119 4.08 -0.88 9.00
CA ASP A 119 3.34 -1.70 9.95
C ASP A 119 2.47 -2.74 9.23
N ALA A 120 1.77 -2.34 8.17
CA ALA A 120 0.93 -3.25 7.42
C ALA A 120 1.73 -4.30 6.64
N ILE A 121 2.88 -3.93 6.04
CA ILE A 121 3.79 -4.87 5.36
C ILE A 121 4.32 -5.90 6.36
N ARG A 122 4.76 -5.46 7.54
CA ARG A 122 5.24 -6.32 8.62
C ARG A 122 4.16 -7.29 9.09
N VAL A 123 2.96 -6.80 9.35
CA VAL A 123 1.83 -7.63 9.84
C VAL A 123 1.35 -8.61 8.78
N ARG A 124 1.37 -8.22 7.50
CA ARG A 124 0.98 -9.08 6.38
C ARG A 124 2.08 -10.05 5.93
N HIS A 125 3.27 -9.97 6.53
CA HIS A 125 4.43 -10.82 6.22
C HIS A 125 4.77 -10.79 4.72
N ILE A 126 4.81 -9.60 4.12
CA ILE A 126 5.17 -9.42 2.72
C ILE A 126 6.69 -9.30 2.62
N GLU A 127 7.37 -10.38 2.25
CA GLU A 127 8.84 -10.44 2.21
C GLU A 127 9.43 -10.03 0.86
N ALA A 128 8.75 -10.32 -0.25
CA ALA A 128 9.25 -10.02 -1.58
C ALA A 128 9.13 -8.53 -1.91
N ASP A 129 10.22 -7.90 -2.35
CA ASP A 129 10.30 -6.47 -2.68
C ASP A 129 9.24 -6.06 -3.72
N GLU A 130 9.05 -6.86 -4.75
CA GLU A 130 8.03 -6.63 -5.78
C GLU A 130 6.60 -6.61 -5.20
N MET A 131 6.32 -7.48 -4.22
CA MET A 131 5.02 -7.53 -3.56
C MET A 131 4.83 -6.33 -2.62
N GLN A 132 5.89 -5.90 -1.93
CA GLN A 132 5.85 -4.69 -1.09
C GLN A 132 5.58 -3.45 -1.93
N VAL A 133 6.28 -3.29 -3.06
CA VAL A 133 6.07 -2.20 -4.02
C VAL A 133 4.64 -2.25 -4.56
N THR A 134 4.20 -3.41 -5.07
CA THR A 134 2.85 -3.56 -5.64
C THR A 134 1.77 -3.24 -4.60
N PHE A 135 1.97 -3.69 -3.36
CA PHE A 135 1.08 -3.39 -2.25
C PHE A 135 1.06 -1.89 -1.94
N ALA A 136 2.20 -1.23 -1.82
CA ALA A 136 2.29 0.21 -1.60
C ALA A 136 1.59 1.00 -2.72
N LEU A 137 1.85 0.66 -3.98
CA LEU A 137 1.23 1.28 -5.15
C LEU A 137 -0.30 1.12 -5.16
N SER A 138 -0.82 -0.02 -4.70
CA SER A 138 -2.26 -0.28 -4.62
C SER A 138 -2.98 0.64 -3.62
N ASN A 139 -2.24 1.15 -2.62
CA ASN A 139 -2.75 2.06 -1.60
C ASN A 139 -2.62 3.55 -1.99
N LEU A 140 -2.04 3.85 -3.17
CA LEU A 140 -1.99 5.20 -3.72
C LEU A 140 -3.29 5.52 -4.46
N THR A 141 -3.75 6.77 -4.33
CA THR A 141 -4.93 7.30 -5.00
C THR A 141 -4.69 8.73 -5.49
N GLY A 142 -5.65 9.30 -6.22
CA GLY A 142 -5.60 10.71 -6.63
C GLY A 142 -4.36 11.10 -7.42
N ARG A 143 -3.69 12.17 -6.97
CA ARG A 143 -2.49 12.73 -7.60
C ARG A 143 -1.31 11.76 -7.50
N ALA A 144 -1.12 11.11 -6.36
CA ALA A 144 -0.05 10.14 -6.15
C ALA A 144 -0.14 8.97 -7.14
N LYS A 145 -1.33 8.40 -7.33
CA LYS A 145 -1.54 7.30 -8.29
C LYS A 145 -1.27 7.73 -9.72
N THR A 146 -1.74 8.91 -10.12
CA THR A 146 -1.55 9.45 -11.47
C THR A 146 -0.07 9.67 -11.77
N TRP A 147 0.68 10.21 -10.80
CA TRP A 147 2.12 10.42 -10.91
C TRP A 147 2.90 9.11 -11.06
N VAL A 148 2.63 8.11 -10.21
CA VAL A 148 3.26 6.77 -10.32
C VAL A 148 3.01 6.15 -11.68
N LEU A 149 1.77 6.21 -12.18
CA LEU A 149 1.43 5.64 -13.48
C LEU A 149 2.20 6.34 -14.61
N GLY A 150 2.37 7.67 -14.52
CA GLY A 150 3.21 8.42 -15.46
C GLY A 150 4.66 7.92 -15.48
N LEU A 151 5.25 7.64 -14.32
CA LEU A 151 6.60 7.08 -14.24
C LEU A 151 6.66 5.65 -14.82
N LYS A 152 5.69 4.79 -14.49
CA LYS A 152 5.63 3.42 -14.99
C LYS A 152 5.41 3.29 -16.49
N LEU A 153 4.82 4.30 -17.13
CA LEU A 153 4.69 4.36 -18.59
C LEU A 153 6.04 4.57 -19.29
N HIS A 154 6.97 5.25 -18.64
CA HIS A 154 8.32 5.48 -19.18
C HIS A 154 9.27 4.34 -18.84
N ASP A 155 9.15 3.78 -17.64
CA ASP A 155 9.95 2.64 -17.20
C ASP A 155 9.07 1.70 -16.33
N PRO A 156 8.72 0.51 -16.84
CA PRO A 156 7.93 -0.48 -16.10
C PRO A 156 8.55 -0.89 -14.75
N ASN A 157 9.88 -0.84 -14.64
CA ASN A 157 10.66 -1.30 -13.49
C ASN A 157 11.22 -0.16 -12.63
N VAL A 158 10.68 1.06 -12.76
CA VAL A 158 11.16 2.27 -12.05
C VAL A 158 11.21 2.15 -10.51
N PHE A 159 10.52 1.17 -9.92
CA PHE A 159 10.50 0.89 -8.49
C PHE A 159 10.91 -0.56 -8.22
N GLU A 160 12.23 -0.81 -8.15
CA GLU A 160 12.77 -2.14 -7.81
C GLU A 160 12.63 -2.47 -6.31
N LEU A 161 12.77 -1.46 -5.44
CA LEU A 161 12.64 -1.60 -3.99
C LEU A 161 11.62 -0.62 -3.42
N LEU A 162 11.01 -1.00 -2.29
CA LEU A 162 10.08 -0.15 -1.55
C LEU A 162 10.72 1.18 -1.13
N GLU A 163 12.00 1.16 -0.73
CA GLU A 163 12.72 2.37 -0.31
C GLU A 163 12.92 3.36 -1.47
N ILE A 164 13.11 2.88 -2.70
CA ILE A 164 13.17 3.74 -3.89
C ILE A 164 11.82 4.44 -4.11
N LEU A 165 10.71 3.71 -3.96
CA LEU A 165 9.37 4.28 -4.06
C LEU A 165 9.13 5.34 -2.97
N LYS A 166 9.46 5.03 -1.70
CA LYS A 166 9.33 5.99 -0.59
C LYS A 166 10.16 7.24 -0.84
N HIS A 167 11.41 7.09 -1.29
CA HIS A 167 12.30 8.21 -1.57
C HIS A 167 11.71 9.14 -2.65
N ARG A 168 11.31 8.59 -3.80
CA ARG A 168 10.73 9.40 -4.89
C ARG A 168 9.39 10.04 -4.49
N LEU A 169 8.58 9.36 -3.67
CA LEU A 169 7.36 9.94 -3.09
C LEU A 169 7.66 11.13 -2.19
N LYS A 170 8.70 11.04 -1.34
CA LYS A 170 9.17 12.18 -0.53
C LYS A 170 9.56 13.34 -1.42
N GLU A 171 10.44 13.12 -2.39
CA GLU A 171 10.92 14.18 -3.28
C GLU A 171 9.79 14.90 -4.03
N THR A 172 8.74 14.18 -4.40
CA THR A 172 7.65 14.74 -5.22
C THR A 172 6.55 15.38 -4.39
N PHE A 173 6.14 14.73 -3.29
CA PHE A 173 4.94 15.12 -2.55
C PHE A 173 5.22 15.69 -1.17
N GLU A 174 6.45 15.56 -0.66
CA GLU A 174 6.83 16.28 0.54
C GLU A 174 7.18 17.72 0.13
N PRO A 175 6.38 18.71 0.56
CA PRO A 175 6.70 20.07 0.17
C PRO A 175 8.05 20.45 0.81
N PRO A 176 8.96 21.13 0.08
CA PRO A 176 10.33 21.35 0.54
C PRO A 176 10.38 21.84 1.99
N ARG A 177 11.20 21.17 2.81
CA ARG A 177 11.35 21.48 4.25
C ARG A 177 10.06 21.30 5.07
N ALA A 178 9.16 20.36 4.71
CA ALA A 178 7.92 20.12 5.47
C ALA A 178 8.19 19.86 6.95
N GLU A 179 9.11 18.95 7.28
CA GLU A 179 9.49 18.68 8.66
C GLU A 179 10.08 19.92 9.34
N SER A 180 11.03 20.60 8.69
CA SER A 180 11.64 21.82 9.23
C SER A 180 10.61 22.94 9.45
N ARG A 181 9.59 23.04 8.59
CA ARG A 181 8.45 23.94 8.78
C ARG A 181 7.56 23.50 9.93
N ALA A 182 7.25 22.21 10.07
CA ALA A 182 6.48 21.68 11.20
C ALA A 182 7.22 21.95 12.52
N ARG A 183 8.52 21.68 12.58
CA ARG A 183 9.39 21.97 13.74
C ARG A 183 9.43 23.47 14.04
N SER A 184 9.60 24.32 13.02
CA SER A 184 9.59 25.78 13.20
C SER A 184 8.22 26.29 13.67
N ALA A 185 7.13 25.73 13.16
CA ALA A 185 5.77 26.08 13.55
C ALA A 185 5.47 25.62 14.99
N LEU A 186 5.94 24.43 15.37
CA LEU A 186 5.84 23.91 16.73
C LEU A 186 6.54 24.84 17.72
N LEU A 187 7.80 25.20 17.47
CA LEU A 187 8.58 26.09 18.36
C LEU A 187 7.99 27.50 18.48
N ARG A 188 7.27 27.96 17.46
CA ARG A 188 6.59 29.27 17.44
C ARG A 188 5.12 29.19 17.85
N LEU A 189 4.63 28.01 18.23
CA LEU A 189 3.22 27.80 18.48
C LEU A 189 2.75 28.62 19.68
N LYS A 190 1.66 29.36 19.50
CA LYS A 190 0.95 30.10 20.55
C LYS A 190 -0.51 29.70 20.56
N GLN A 191 -1.13 29.71 21.74
CA GLN A 191 -2.55 29.43 21.92
C GLN A 191 -3.42 30.43 21.14
N GLY A 192 -3.08 31.72 21.21
CA GLY A 192 -3.87 32.78 20.57
C GLY A 192 -5.34 32.72 21.02
N LYS A 193 -6.27 32.88 20.09
CA LYS A 193 -7.72 32.87 20.39
C LYS A 193 -8.32 31.47 20.57
N ARG A 194 -7.51 30.40 20.51
CA ARG A 194 -8.00 29.01 20.64
C ARG A 194 -8.25 28.68 22.10
N ASP A 195 -9.25 27.83 22.35
CA ASP A 195 -9.36 27.18 23.65
C ASP A 195 -8.15 26.26 23.91
N VAL A 196 -7.94 25.90 25.18
CA VAL A 196 -6.79 25.09 25.62
C VAL A 196 -6.80 23.71 24.97
N HIS A 197 -7.97 23.13 24.70
CA HIS A 197 -8.08 21.81 24.09
C HIS A 197 -7.66 21.83 22.62
N ALA A 198 -8.20 22.74 21.82
CA ALA A 198 -7.87 22.93 20.41
C ALA A 198 -6.40 23.31 20.23
N TYR A 199 -5.85 24.11 21.14
CA TYR A 199 -4.42 24.42 21.18
C TYR A 199 -3.57 23.17 21.45
N ALA A 200 -3.90 22.37 22.46
CA ALA A 200 -3.20 21.13 22.77
C ALA A 200 -3.24 20.13 21.61
N GLN A 201 -4.38 19.99 20.93
CA GLN A 201 -4.47 19.12 19.75
C GLN A 201 -3.58 19.60 18.61
N HIS A 202 -3.55 20.91 18.35
CA HIS A 202 -2.69 21.45 17.29
C HIS A 202 -1.20 21.23 17.58
N LEU A 203 -0.79 21.36 18.84
CA LEU A 203 0.57 21.01 19.25
C LEU A 203 0.87 19.54 18.98
N ARG A 204 -0.02 18.61 19.35
CA ARG A 204 0.15 17.17 19.08
C ARG A 204 0.24 16.87 17.58
N CYS A 205 -0.60 17.52 16.76
CA CYS A 205 -0.54 17.37 15.31
C CYS A 205 0.82 17.80 14.74
N LEU A 206 1.35 18.95 15.18
CA LEU A 206 2.66 19.42 14.75
C LEU A 206 3.79 18.52 15.24
N ALA A 207 3.75 18.08 16.50
CA ALA A 207 4.72 17.14 17.06
C ALA A 207 4.74 15.82 16.28
N SER A 208 3.57 15.26 15.94
CA SER A 208 3.45 14.03 15.15
C SER A 208 3.94 14.17 13.69
N SER A 209 4.04 15.41 13.20
CA SER A 209 4.56 15.68 11.85
C SER A 209 6.08 15.77 11.81
N VAL A 210 6.75 15.79 12.96
CA VAL A 210 8.21 15.78 13.09
C VAL A 210 8.65 14.33 13.31
N THR A 211 9.04 13.64 12.23
CA THR A 211 9.37 12.21 12.30
C THR A 211 10.85 11.91 12.47
N GLU A 212 11.75 12.73 11.91
CA GLU A 212 13.19 12.59 12.14
C GLU A 212 13.57 13.40 13.38
N ASN A 213 14.35 12.82 14.31
CA ASN A 213 14.74 13.45 15.59
C ASN A 213 13.53 14.03 16.33
N ASN A 214 12.74 13.15 16.93
CA ASN A 214 11.59 13.52 17.74
C ASN A 214 11.96 14.61 18.77
N VAL A 215 11.08 15.58 18.93
CA VAL A 215 11.26 16.62 19.94
C VAL A 215 11.11 15.96 21.30
N ASP A 216 12.06 16.20 22.20
CA ASP A 216 12.00 15.62 23.54
C ASP A 216 10.80 16.17 24.33
N GLU A 217 10.33 15.36 25.27
CA GLU A 217 9.12 15.63 26.04
C GLU A 217 9.21 16.95 26.83
N HIS A 218 10.40 17.24 27.36
CA HIS A 218 10.65 18.46 28.11
C HIS A 218 10.55 19.70 27.21
N THR A 219 11.08 19.65 25.98
CA THR A 219 10.90 20.72 24.99
C THR A 219 9.42 20.87 24.60
N LEU A 220 8.68 19.78 24.40
CA LEU A 220 7.25 19.83 24.08
C LEU A 220 6.42 20.48 25.19
N ILE A 221 6.69 20.11 26.45
CA ILE A 221 6.04 20.71 27.63
C ILE A 221 6.36 22.19 27.71
N ASN A 222 7.62 22.57 27.54
CA ASN A 222 8.02 23.98 27.55
C ASN A 222 7.31 24.76 26.43
N VAL A 223 7.33 24.27 25.19
CA VAL A 223 6.62 24.89 24.07
C VAL A 223 5.13 25.05 24.41
N PHE A 224 4.50 24.04 24.99
CA PHE A 224 3.10 24.09 25.41
C PHE A 224 2.86 25.22 26.43
N ILE A 225 3.57 25.21 27.56
CA ILE A 225 3.40 26.15 28.68
C ILE A 225 3.74 27.59 28.25
N TYR A 226 4.88 27.81 27.59
CA TYR A 226 5.27 29.14 27.10
C TYR A 226 4.35 29.65 25.98
N GLY A 227 3.69 28.75 25.27
CA GLY A 227 2.75 29.08 24.21
C GLY A 227 1.33 29.39 24.69
N LEU A 228 0.97 29.03 25.93
CA LEU A 228 -0.32 29.41 26.53
C LEU A 228 -0.47 30.94 26.59
N MET A 229 -1.71 31.40 26.48
CA MET A 229 -2.05 32.79 26.75
C MET A 229 -1.74 33.14 28.21
N ASP A 230 -1.30 34.37 28.43
CA ASP A 230 -1.04 34.84 29.79
C ASP A 230 -2.35 34.89 30.58
N GLY A 231 -2.35 34.24 31.74
CA GLY A 231 -3.55 34.03 32.55
C GLY A 231 -3.34 32.98 33.63
N PRO A 232 -4.35 32.73 34.47
CA PRO A 232 -4.26 31.83 35.62
C PRO A 232 -3.83 30.42 35.25
N VAL A 233 -4.33 29.84 34.16
CA VAL A 233 -3.93 28.50 33.68
C VAL A 233 -2.42 28.42 33.47
N LYS A 234 -1.83 29.42 32.81
CA LYS A 234 -0.38 29.47 32.55
C LYS A 234 0.40 29.63 33.85
N THR A 235 -0.09 30.44 34.79
CA THR A 235 0.53 30.59 36.11
C THR A 235 0.55 29.28 36.89
N TYR A 236 -0.57 28.55 36.94
CA TYR A 236 -0.64 27.25 37.60
C TYR A 236 0.28 26.22 36.92
N MET A 237 0.35 26.24 35.59
CA MET A 237 1.26 25.38 34.84
C MET A 237 2.74 25.59 35.20
N PHE A 238 3.17 26.80 35.59
CA PHE A 238 4.56 27.04 36.02
C PHE A 238 4.84 26.62 37.48
N GLN A 239 3.80 26.36 38.27
CA GLN A 239 3.94 25.97 39.68
C GLN A 239 4.07 24.46 39.85
N GLU A 240 3.58 23.70 38.87
CA GLU A 240 3.59 22.24 38.86
C GLU A 240 4.75 21.71 37.99
N ASP A 241 5.29 20.54 38.35
CA ASP A 241 6.28 19.84 37.54
C ASP A 241 5.62 18.76 36.68
N PHE A 242 5.98 18.73 35.39
CA PHE A 242 5.41 17.81 34.41
C PHE A 242 6.52 17.03 33.72
N HIS A 243 6.37 15.70 33.69
CA HIS A 243 7.28 14.81 32.97
C HIS A 243 6.72 14.31 31.63
N THR A 244 5.43 14.56 31.35
CA THR A 244 4.79 14.20 30.07
C THR A 244 3.86 15.30 29.57
N LEU A 245 3.78 15.45 28.24
CA LEU A 245 2.88 16.39 27.58
C LEU A 245 1.41 16.04 27.85
N GLU A 246 1.07 14.75 27.93
CA GLU A 246 -0.29 14.30 28.27
C GLU A 246 -0.73 14.81 29.64
N ARG A 247 0.14 14.75 30.66
CA ARG A 247 -0.20 15.25 32.00
C ARG A 247 -0.34 16.77 31.99
N ALA A 248 0.58 17.48 31.36
CA ALA A 248 0.51 18.94 31.24
C ALA A 248 -0.78 19.39 30.52
N THR A 249 -1.12 18.75 29.40
CA THR A 249 -2.33 19.08 28.62
C THR A 249 -3.63 18.69 29.32
N ALA A 250 -3.65 17.60 30.10
CA ALA A 250 -4.80 17.22 30.92
C ALA A 250 -5.03 18.21 32.06
N TYR A 251 -3.97 18.58 32.79
CA TYR A 251 -4.03 19.55 33.87
C TYR A 251 -4.50 20.92 33.37
N ALA A 252 -3.92 21.43 32.28
CA ALA A 252 -4.33 22.72 31.69
C ALA A 252 -5.82 22.76 31.32
N ARG A 253 -6.37 21.65 30.81
CA ARG A 253 -7.79 21.54 30.48
C ARG A 253 -8.67 21.52 31.73
N GLN A 254 -8.23 20.86 32.79
CA GLN A 254 -8.94 20.84 34.07
C GLN A 254 -9.00 22.24 34.67
N GLU A 255 -7.88 22.96 34.70
CA GLU A 255 -7.83 24.33 35.23
C GLU A 255 -8.66 25.31 34.38
N ASP A 256 -8.57 25.24 33.04
CA ASP A 256 -9.42 26.07 32.17
C ASP A 256 -10.91 25.79 32.38
N PHE A 257 -11.28 24.54 32.68
CA PHE A 257 -12.66 24.17 33.00
C PHE A 257 -13.09 24.73 34.37
N SER A 258 -12.26 24.57 35.41
CA SER A 258 -12.54 25.09 36.76
C SER A 258 -12.76 26.60 36.77
N LEU A 259 -11.93 27.35 36.05
CA LEU A 259 -12.02 28.81 35.95
C LEU A 259 -13.25 29.31 35.18
N ARG A 260 -13.79 28.51 34.27
CA ARG A 260 -15.05 28.84 33.57
C ARG A 260 -16.29 28.58 34.41
N GLN A 261 -16.17 27.77 35.47
CA GLN A 261 -17.26 27.43 36.37
C GLN A 261 -17.29 28.30 37.64
N SER A 262 -16.25 29.10 37.91
CA SER A 262 -16.17 30.07 39.01
C SER A 262 -16.64 31.46 38.61
#